data_AF-B3S6K0-F1
#
_entry.id   AF-B3S6K0-F1
#
_cell.length_a   1.000
_cell.length_b   1.000
_cell.length_c   1.000
_cell.angle_alpha   90.00
_cell.angle_beta   90.00
_cell.angle_gamma   90.00
#
_symmetry.space_group_name_H-M   'P 1'
#
loop_
_entity.id
_entity.type
_entity.pdbx_description
1 polymer ?
#
loop_
_entity_poly.entity_id
_entity_poly.type
_entity_poly.pdbx_seq_one_letter_code
_entity_poly.pdbx_strand_id
1 'polypeptide(L)'
;MAPTAQDLQTIRETWALVAPDLKKHGTVLFLRLFEQHPDVQRLFEKIKDVPHDQLATNENFVFHTTRVMETIDHAVKGIDNLPALTVLLKQLGSSHAQYNVKKEYFKIGLRISEF
;
A
#
# COMPACT_ATOMS: atom_id res chain seq x y z
N MET A 1 4.76 -14.05 -16.15
CA MET A 1 5.99 -13.61 -16.82
C MET A 1 6.84 -12.86 -15.81
N ALA A 2 8.16 -13.01 -15.85
CA ALA A 2 9.07 -12.17 -15.07
C ALA A 2 9.13 -10.77 -15.70
N PRO A 3 9.30 -9.69 -14.91
CA PRO A 3 9.43 -8.34 -15.44
C PRO A 3 10.67 -8.20 -16.32
N THR A 4 10.53 -7.46 -17.42
CA THR A 4 11.64 -7.09 -18.32
C THR A 4 12.47 -5.97 -17.71
N ALA A 5 13.67 -5.72 -18.27
CA ALA A 5 14.49 -4.56 -17.87
C ALA A 5 13.72 -3.23 -18.02
N GLN A 6 12.89 -3.11 -19.06
CA GLN A 6 12.04 -1.93 -19.28
C GLN A 6 10.97 -1.79 -18.20
N ASP A 7 10.35 -2.89 -17.76
CA ASP A 7 9.38 -2.87 -16.66
C ASP A 7 10.04 -2.40 -15.36
N LEU A 8 11.23 -2.93 -15.06
CA LEU A 8 12.00 -2.54 -13.87
C LEU A 8 12.40 -1.07 -13.91
N GLN A 9 12.79 -0.55 -15.07
CA GLN A 9 13.11 0.87 -15.24
C GLN A 9 11.86 1.75 -15.02
N THR A 10 10.74 1.39 -15.64
CA THR A 10 9.47 2.11 -15.51
C THR A 10 9.01 2.19 -14.04
N ILE A 11 9.16 1.09 -13.29
CA ILE A 11 8.82 1.07 -11.86
C ILE A 11 9.68 2.07 -11.07
N ARG A 12 10.99 2.15 -11.35
CA ARG A 12 11.89 3.10 -10.67
C ARG A 12 11.55 4.55 -11.00
N GLU A 13 11.35 4.84 -12.28
CA GLU A 13 11.05 6.20 -12.76
C GLU A 13 9.73 6.71 -12.20
N THR A 14 8.69 5.88 -12.21
CA THR A 14 7.38 6.24 -11.66
C THR A 14 7.42 6.36 -10.13
N TRP A 15 8.13 5.45 -9.44
CA TRP A 15 8.27 5.54 -7.98
C TRP A 15 9.08 6.76 -7.52
N ALA A 16 10.02 7.24 -8.33
CA ALA A 16 10.79 8.46 -8.02
C ALA A 16 9.90 9.71 -7.86
N LEU A 17 8.68 9.71 -8.42
CA LEU A 17 7.69 10.77 -8.22
C LEU A 17 7.00 10.69 -6.85
N VAL A 18 6.92 9.50 -6.26
CA VAL A 18 6.21 9.22 -5.00
C VAL A 18 7.16 9.25 -3.80
N ALA A 19 8.37 8.71 -3.98
CA ALA A 19 9.40 8.54 -2.94
C ALA A 19 9.75 9.80 -2.12
N PRO A 20 9.72 11.04 -2.67
CA PRO A 20 10.07 12.23 -1.89
C PRO A 20 9.14 12.51 -0.69
N ASP A 21 7.90 12.02 -0.70
CA ASP A 21 6.95 12.24 0.40
C ASP A 21 6.02 11.04 0.58
N LEU A 22 6.59 9.93 1.09
CA LEU A 22 5.86 8.68 1.32
C LEU A 22 4.68 8.86 2.28
N LYS A 23 4.84 9.72 3.30
CA LYS A 23 3.79 9.99 4.28
C LYS A 23 2.58 10.62 3.60
N LYS A 24 2.78 11.73 2.88
CA LYS A 24 1.69 12.43 2.18
C LYS A 24 1.01 11.53 1.16
N HIS A 25 1.78 10.86 0.30
CA HIS A 25 1.20 10.00 -0.73
C HIS A 25 0.47 8.80 -0.14
N GLY A 26 0.98 8.20 0.94
CA GLY A 26 0.30 7.12 1.65
C GLY A 26 -1.02 7.57 2.28
N THR A 27 -1.02 8.74 2.92
CA THR A 27 -2.24 9.35 3.47
C THR A 27 -3.28 9.59 2.38
N VAL A 28 -2.91 10.22 1.25
CA VAL A 28 -3.83 10.48 0.13
C VAL A 28 -4.36 9.18 -0.47
N LEU A 29 -3.50 8.17 -0.66
CA LEU A 29 -3.88 6.87 -1.21
C LEU A 29 -4.96 6.20 -0.36
N PHE A 30 -4.77 6.12 0.95
CA PHE A 30 -5.70 5.45 1.84
C PHE A 30 -6.97 6.24 2.12
N LEU A 31 -6.91 7.58 2.12
CA LEU A 31 -8.12 8.40 2.15
C LEU A 31 -9.00 8.06 0.95
N ARG A 32 -8.46 8.09 -0.28
CA ARG A 32 -9.21 7.73 -1.49
C ARG A 32 -9.76 6.29 -1.42
N LEU A 33 -8.95 5.35 -0.93
CA LEU A 33 -9.39 3.97 -0.76
C LEU A 33 -10.60 3.86 0.17
N PHE A 34 -10.59 4.52 1.32
CA PHE A 34 -11.69 4.44 2.29
C PHE A 34 -12.91 5.27 1.89
N GLU A 35 -12.72 6.34 1.11
CA GLU A 35 -13.82 7.08 0.49
C GLU A 35 -14.59 6.21 -0.52
N GLN A 36 -13.87 5.48 -1.37
CA GLN A 36 -14.48 4.59 -2.37
C GLN A 36 -14.98 3.27 -1.76
N HIS A 37 -14.29 2.78 -0.73
CA HIS A 37 -14.55 1.50 -0.08
C HIS A 37 -14.55 1.62 1.45
N PRO A 38 -15.61 2.20 2.05
CA PRO A 38 -15.71 2.35 3.51
C PRO A 38 -15.71 1.01 4.26
N ASP A 39 -16.11 -0.08 3.60
CA ASP A 39 -16.04 -1.44 4.12
C ASP A 39 -14.59 -1.89 4.38
N VAL A 40 -13.63 -1.38 3.61
CA VAL A 40 -12.20 -1.66 3.81
C VAL A 40 -11.69 -0.96 5.07
N GLN A 41 -12.13 0.26 5.37
CA GLN A 41 -11.77 0.95 6.63
C GLN A 41 -12.17 0.14 7.87
N ARG A 42 -13.30 -0.58 7.80
CA ARG A 42 -13.79 -1.41 8.91
C ARG A 42 -12.87 -2.57 9.28
N LEU A 43 -11.96 -2.96 8.40
CA LEU A 43 -10.95 -3.99 8.67
C LEU A 43 -9.82 -3.47 9.56
N PHE A 44 -9.68 -2.15 9.69
CA PHE A 44 -8.62 -1.52 10.48
C PHE A 44 -9.15 -1.15 11.88
N GLU A 45 -9.10 -2.10 12.80
CA GLU A 45 -9.67 -1.99 14.15
C GLU A 45 -9.38 -0.66 14.89
N LYS A 46 -8.18 -0.10 14.72
CA LYS A 46 -7.77 1.14 15.39
C LYS A 46 -8.39 2.42 14.81
N ILE A 47 -8.98 2.35 13.62
CA ILE A 47 -9.49 3.50 12.87
C ILE A 47 -10.86 3.26 12.24
N LYS A 48 -11.48 2.09 12.46
CA LYS A 48 -12.75 1.69 11.84
C LYS A 48 -13.91 2.67 12.06
N ASP A 49 -13.91 3.35 13.21
CA ASP A 49 -14.95 4.30 13.63
C ASP A 49 -14.49 5.77 13.55
N VAL A 50 -13.29 6.03 13.02
CA VAL A 50 -12.76 7.39 12.86
C VAL A 50 -13.44 8.05 11.66
N PRO A 51 -14.05 9.23 11.82
CA PRO A 51 -14.63 9.98 10.71
C PRO A 51 -13.61 10.27 9.61
N HIS A 52 -14.05 10.25 8.36
CA HIS A 52 -13.15 10.36 7.20
C HIS A 52 -12.30 11.65 7.22
N ASP A 53 -12.92 12.76 7.60
CA ASP A 53 -12.29 14.09 7.75
C ASP A 53 -11.27 14.17 8.89
N GLN A 54 -11.27 13.20 9.82
CA GLN A 54 -10.34 13.12 10.95
C GLN A 54 -9.23 12.09 10.76
N LEU A 55 -9.30 11.25 9.73
CA LEU A 55 -8.31 10.20 9.47
C LEU A 55 -6.91 10.78 9.24
N ALA A 56 -6.79 11.87 8.47
CA ALA A 56 -5.50 12.46 8.12
C ALA A 56 -4.70 12.96 9.34
N THR A 57 -5.39 13.24 10.46
CA THR A 57 -4.80 13.66 11.73
C THR A 57 -4.69 12.53 12.75
N ASN A 58 -5.26 11.35 12.46
CA ASN A 58 -5.20 10.21 13.35
C ASN A 58 -3.82 9.53 13.28
N GLU A 59 -3.14 9.42 14.43
CA GLU A 59 -1.78 8.86 14.49
C GLU A 59 -1.69 7.40 14.02
N ASN A 60 -2.68 6.56 14.35
CA ASN A 60 -2.68 5.17 13.92
C ASN A 60 -2.86 5.04 12.40
N PHE A 61 -3.70 5.89 11.82
CA PHE A 61 -3.86 5.97 10.36
C PHE A 61 -2.55 6.38 9.71
N VAL A 62 -2.00 7.54 10.07
CA VAL A 62 -0.76 8.07 9.50
C VAL A 62 0.40 7.09 9.64
N PHE A 63 0.53 6.45 10.81
CA PHE A 63 1.55 5.43 11.05
C PHE A 63 1.40 4.24 10.08
N HIS A 64 0.19 3.69 9.96
CA HIS A 64 -0.05 2.53 9.10
C HIS A 64 0.18 2.87 7.63
N THR A 65 -0.38 3.98 7.14
CA THR A 65 -0.27 4.36 5.72
C THR A 65 1.18 4.65 5.34
N THR A 66 1.96 5.25 6.24
CA THR A 66 3.39 5.50 6.02
C THR A 66 4.14 4.17 5.94
N ARG A 67 3.87 3.23 6.84
CA ARG A 67 4.52 1.90 6.86
C ARG A 67 4.27 1.08 5.60
N VAL A 68 3.08 1.19 5.02
CA VAL A 68 2.77 0.58 3.72
C VAL A 68 3.65 1.19 2.62
N MET A 69 3.71 2.52 2.54
CA MET A 69 4.51 3.21 1.51
C MET A 69 6.01 2.93 1.66
N GLU A 70 6.52 2.86 2.89
CA GLU A 70 7.90 2.45 3.15
C GLU A 70 8.14 0.99 2.75
N THR A 71 7.17 0.10 2.89
CA THR A 71 7.30 -1.30 2.45
C THR A 71 7.40 -1.40 0.94
N ILE A 72 6.60 -0.60 0.22
CA ILE A 72 6.68 -0.49 -1.25
C ILE A 72 8.03 0.13 -1.66
N ASP A 73 8.49 1.14 -0.94
CA ASP A 73 9.80 1.77 -1.21
C ASP A 73 10.96 0.78 -1.08
N HIS A 74 10.97 -0.05 -0.02
CA HIS A 74 11.94 -1.12 0.13
C HIS A 74 11.84 -2.16 -1.01
N ALA A 75 10.63 -2.47 -1.46
CA ALA A 75 10.41 -3.39 -2.58
C ALA A 75 10.98 -2.84 -3.89
N VAL A 76 10.74 -1.56 -4.19
CA VAL A 76 11.26 -0.89 -5.40
C VAL A 76 12.80 -0.80 -5.36
N LYS A 77 13.38 -0.48 -4.20
CA LYS A 77 14.85 -0.46 -4.02
C LYS A 77 15.48 -1.85 -4.17
N GLY A 78 14.77 -2.91 -3.79
CA GLY A 78 15.21 -4.30 -3.89
C GLY A 78 14.82 -5.02 -5.18
N ILE A 79 14.27 -4.31 -6.18
CA ILE A 79 13.60 -4.93 -7.32
C ILE A 79 14.52 -5.76 -8.23
N ASP A 80 15.84 -5.54 -8.17
CA ASP A 80 16.84 -6.34 -8.89
C ASP A 80 17.05 -7.73 -8.27
N ASN A 81 16.64 -7.93 -7.01
CA ASN A 81 16.73 -9.22 -6.32
C ASN A 81 15.33 -9.79 -6.04
N LEU A 82 14.65 -10.18 -7.13
CA LEU A 82 13.31 -10.76 -7.07
C LEU A 82 13.17 -11.98 -6.14
N PRO A 83 14.16 -12.90 -6.02
CA PRO A 83 14.07 -13.99 -5.06
C PRO A 83 13.97 -13.51 -3.60
N ALA A 84 14.83 -12.56 -3.19
CA ALA A 84 14.77 -12.00 -1.84
C ALA A 84 13.45 -11.24 -1.60
N LEU A 85 13.03 -10.44 -2.59
CA LEU A 85 11.77 -9.71 -2.53
C LEU A 85 10.57 -10.65 -2.40
N THR A 86 10.59 -11.78 -3.10
CA THR A 86 9.52 -12.80 -3.02
C THR A 86 9.36 -13.35 -1.61
N VAL A 87 10.45 -13.56 -0.87
CA VAL A 87 10.39 -14.03 0.53
C VAL A 87 9.70 -12.99 1.41
N LEU A 88 10.10 -11.73 1.30
CA LEU A 88 9.51 -10.62 2.08
C LEU A 88 8.02 -10.45 1.78
N LEU A 89 7.64 -10.45 0.49
CA LEU A 89 6.25 -10.29 0.08
C LEU A 89 5.37 -11.48 0.51
N LYS A 90 5.90 -12.71 0.52
CA LYS A 90 5.19 -13.87 1.06
C LYS A 90 4.94 -13.74 2.56
N GLN A 91 5.92 -13.29 3.33
CA GLN A 91 5.75 -13.04 4.77
C GLN A 91 4.69 -11.97 5.02
N LEU A 92 4.75 -10.85 4.28
CA LEU A 92 3.75 -9.79 4.37
C LEU A 92 2.34 -10.31 4.03
N GLY A 93 2.21 -11.11 2.96
CA GLY A 93 0.95 -11.73 2.57
C GLY A 93 0.39 -12.66 3.67
N SER A 94 1.25 -13.43 4.34
CA SER A 94 0.86 -14.28 5.47
C SER A 94 0.32 -13.46 6.64
N SER A 95 0.94 -12.32 6.97
CA SER A 95 0.41 -11.42 8.01
C SER A 95 -0.97 -10.88 7.65
N HIS A 96 -1.20 -10.50 6.39
CA HIS A 96 -2.52 -10.04 5.95
C HIS A 96 -3.59 -11.14 6.01
N ALA A 97 -3.23 -12.39 5.73
CA ALA A 97 -4.14 -13.51 5.87
C ALA A 97 -4.61 -13.70 7.34
N GLN A 98 -3.74 -13.43 8.32
CA GLN A 98 -4.10 -13.47 9.75
C GLN A 98 -5.15 -12.42 10.13
N TYR A 99 -5.24 -11.30 9.40
CA TYR A 99 -6.24 -10.26 9.61
C TYR A 99 -7.56 -10.52 8.86
N ASN A 100 -7.77 -11.74 8.34
CA ASN A 100 -8.95 -12.11 7.54
C ASN A 100 -9.20 -11.21 6.31
N VAL A 101 -8.14 -10.56 5.80
CA VAL A 101 -8.23 -9.78 4.57
C VAL A 101 -8.39 -10.76 3.40
N LYS A 102 -9.59 -10.83 2.85
CA LYS A 102 -9.89 -11.62 1.67
C LYS A 102 -9.09 -11.12 0.47
N LYS A 103 -8.71 -12.05 -0.43
CA LYS A 103 -7.99 -11.73 -1.68
C LYS A 103 -8.69 -10.66 -2.54
N GLU A 104 -10.02 -10.55 -2.40
CA GLU A 104 -10.85 -9.56 -3.09
C GLU A 104 -10.48 -8.12 -2.73
N TYR A 105 -10.13 -7.84 -1.46
CA TYR A 105 -9.74 -6.50 -1.02
C TYR A 105 -8.41 -6.03 -1.63
N PHE A 106 -7.52 -6.96 -1.99
CA PHE A 106 -6.28 -6.60 -2.71
C PHE A 106 -6.54 -6.20 -4.16
N LYS A 107 -7.59 -6.71 -4.80
CA LYS A 107 -7.97 -6.30 -6.15
C LYS A 107 -8.50 -4.87 -6.20
N ILE A 108 -9.08 -4.40 -5.10
CA ILE A 108 -9.55 -3.02 -4.95
C ILE A 108 -8.35 -2.06 -4.95
N GLY A 109 -7.31 -2.35 -4.15
CA GLY A 109 -6.09 -1.53 -4.10
C GLY A 109 -5.36 -1.43 -5.44
N LEU A 110 -5.44 -2.46 -6.29
CA LEU A 110 -4.85 -2.50 -7.63
C LEU A 110 -5.66 -1.72 -8.70
N ARG A 111 -6.87 -1.27 -8.37
CA ARG A 111 -7.80 -0.64 -9.31
C ARG A 111 -8.09 0.83 -9.00
N ILE A 112 -7.33 1.43 -8.07
CA ILE A 112 -7.41 2.87 -7.74
C ILE A 112 -7.00 3.76 -8.95
N SER A 113 -6.49 3.18 -10.03
CA SER A 113 -6.06 3.86 -11.26
C SER A 113 -7.15 4.08 -12.32
N GLU A 114 -8.44 3.95 -12.02
CA GLU A 114 -9.49 4.41 -12.96
C GLU A 114 -9.67 5.94 -12.88
N PHE A 115 -8.59 6.72 -13.08
CA PHE A 115 -8.54 8.12 -13.54
C PHE A 115 -7.14 8.45 -14.08
#